data_AF-A0A4P8RLD9-F1
#
_entry.id   AF-A0A4P8RLD9-F1
#
_cell.length_a   1.000
_cell.length_b   1.000
_cell.length_c   1.000
_cell.angle_alpha   90.00
_cell.angle_beta   90.00
_cell.angle_gamma   90.00
#
_symmetry.space_group_name_H-M   'P 1'
#
loop_
_entity.id
_entity.type
_entity.pdbx_description
1 polymer ?
#
loop_
_entity_poly.entity_id
_entity_poly.type
_entity_poly.pdbx_seq_one_letter_code
_entity_poly.pdbx_strand_id
1 'polypeptide(L)'
;MLLKNNIPIGYVFGKIKFEVLFVTIYATIIALEDKFFHFFNISIPLSVPMVLGTVLSLLLAFKSNQAYDRWWEARIVWGAIVNDSRSLIRQLSCFIEDPYVSVEVREFIERFTNRQIAWCYSLGMSLRNSMSIEKISKYLTEAEIAYISKHDNIPNALLELHAKDLRFALQAGWLNKFQQVEIDVTLTKLTDSMGKCERIKNTVFPVTYTLYTHFALFFFVLLLPFALLEIFGILEVLMVIAISSAFFLIEKMAIHLQDPFENKPTDTPMTAIARTIEINLKQMIDDQNVPEKLKPLEKEYYLL
;
A
#
# COMPACT_ATOMS: atom_id res chain seq x y z
N MET A 1 4.42 -4.75 3.47
CA MET A 1 5.61 -3.97 3.82
C MET A 1 6.82 -4.86 4.09
N LEU A 2 7.91 -4.61 3.37
CA LEU A 2 9.18 -5.32 3.51
C LEU A 2 9.77 -5.10 4.90
N LEU A 3 10.36 -6.14 5.45
CA LEU A 3 11.13 -6.07 6.69
C LEU A 3 12.56 -5.59 6.39
N LYS A 4 13.19 -4.99 7.39
CA LYS A 4 14.54 -4.40 7.28
C LYS A 4 15.63 -5.43 6.90
N ASN A 5 15.40 -6.72 7.18
CA ASN A 5 16.41 -7.77 7.07
C ASN A 5 16.03 -8.80 5.99
N ASN A 6 17.05 -9.41 5.39
CA ASN A 6 16.95 -10.61 4.55
C ASN A 6 16.12 -10.47 3.26
N ILE A 7 16.19 -9.32 2.57
CA ILE A 7 15.61 -9.23 1.21
C ILE A 7 16.51 -10.05 0.27
N PRO A 8 16.02 -11.16 -0.31
CA PRO A 8 16.87 -12.01 -1.14
C PRO A 8 17.18 -11.30 -2.46
N ILE A 9 18.42 -11.43 -2.95
CA ILE A 9 18.84 -10.89 -4.26
C ILE A 9 17.92 -11.41 -5.37
N GLY A 10 17.49 -12.68 -5.27
CA GLY A 10 16.52 -13.27 -6.18
C GLY A 10 15.15 -12.56 -6.20
N TYR A 11 14.73 -11.89 -5.12
CA TYR A 11 13.52 -11.06 -5.15
C TYR A 11 13.73 -9.77 -5.94
N VAL A 12 14.90 -9.12 -5.77
CA VAL A 12 15.23 -7.87 -6.46
C VAL A 12 15.35 -8.12 -7.97
N PHE A 13 16.19 -9.06 -8.38
CA PHE A 13 16.40 -9.37 -9.80
C PHE A 13 15.27 -10.20 -10.40
N GLY A 14 14.50 -10.94 -9.58
CA GLY A 14 13.32 -11.66 -10.03
C GLY A 14 12.25 -10.76 -10.66
N LYS A 15 12.21 -9.47 -10.29
CA LYS A 15 11.31 -8.47 -10.87
C LYS A 15 11.65 -8.06 -12.30
N ILE A 16 12.90 -8.25 -12.71
CA ILE A 16 13.42 -7.87 -14.04
C ILE A 16 13.99 -9.05 -14.81
N LYS A 17 13.67 -10.29 -14.40
CA LYS A 17 14.30 -11.49 -14.95
C LYS A 17 14.12 -11.64 -16.47
N PHE A 18 12.98 -11.20 -17.00
CA PHE A 18 12.68 -11.28 -18.42
C PHE A 18 13.42 -10.19 -19.20
N GLU A 19 13.49 -8.99 -18.63
CA GLU A 19 14.23 -7.85 -19.17
C GLU A 19 15.73 -8.15 -19.21
N VAL A 20 16.30 -8.69 -18.12
CA VAL A 20 17.71 -9.11 -18.06
C VAL A 20 18.00 -10.22 -19.06
N LEU A 21 17.13 -11.22 -19.17
CA LEU A 21 17.29 -12.28 -20.16
C LEU A 21 17.27 -11.72 -21.59
N PHE A 22 16.33 -10.84 -21.89
CA PHE A 22 16.23 -10.15 -23.19
C PHE A 22 17.51 -9.36 -23.49
N VAL A 23 17.95 -8.51 -22.56
CA VAL A 23 19.18 -7.70 -22.71
C VAL A 23 20.40 -8.59 -22.91
N THR A 24 20.50 -9.69 -22.16
CA THR A 24 21.63 -10.62 -22.25
C THR A 24 21.69 -11.26 -23.63
N ILE A 25 20.55 -11.80 -24.12
CA ILE A 25 20.47 -12.41 -25.45
C ILE A 25 20.78 -11.37 -26.52
N TYR A 26 20.16 -10.20 -26.45
CA TYR A 26 20.33 -9.13 -27.43
C TYR A 26 21.78 -8.63 -27.51
N ALA A 27 22.38 -8.23 -26.38
CA ALA A 27 23.76 -7.76 -26.33
C ALA A 27 24.74 -8.84 -26.81
N THR A 28 24.51 -10.11 -26.43
CA THR A 28 25.33 -11.23 -26.92
C THR A 28 25.24 -11.39 -28.43
N ILE A 29 24.04 -11.28 -29.02
CA ILE A 29 23.86 -11.35 -30.48
C ILE A 29 24.64 -10.24 -31.17
N ILE A 30 24.55 -9.00 -30.67
CA ILE A 30 25.27 -7.86 -31.24
C ILE A 30 26.80 -8.04 -31.11
N ALA A 31 27.29 -8.47 -29.94
CA ALA A 31 28.72 -8.73 -29.73
C ALA A 31 29.26 -9.87 -30.63
N LEU A 32 28.45 -10.90 -30.91
CA LEU A 32 28.83 -11.97 -31.83
C LEU A 32 28.82 -11.51 -33.29
N GLU A 33 27.84 -10.69 -33.67
CA GLU A 33 27.75 -10.08 -35.00
C GLU A 33 28.98 -9.23 -35.31
N ASP A 34 29.32 -8.32 -34.39
CA ASP A 34 30.49 -7.45 -34.49
C ASP A 34 31.81 -8.23 -34.58
N LYS A 35 31.93 -9.35 -33.84
CA LYS A 35 33.17 -10.12 -33.78
C LYS A 35 33.41 -11.06 -34.97
N PHE A 36 32.36 -11.67 -35.51
CA PHE A 36 32.50 -12.79 -36.45
C PHE A 36 31.94 -12.51 -37.84
N PHE A 37 30.87 -11.73 -37.94
CA PHE A 37 30.09 -11.63 -39.16
C PHE A 37 30.30 -10.31 -39.90
N HIS A 38 30.47 -9.20 -39.16
CA HIS A 38 30.66 -7.86 -39.72
C HIS A 38 29.62 -7.50 -40.81
N PHE A 39 28.37 -7.95 -40.64
CA PHE A 39 27.27 -7.67 -41.56
C PHE A 39 26.81 -6.21 -41.44
N PHE A 40 26.86 -5.64 -40.24
CA PHE A 40 26.44 -4.29 -39.94
C PHE A 40 27.64 -3.44 -39.49
N ASN A 41 28.00 -2.43 -40.28
CA ASN A 41 28.98 -1.42 -39.85
C ASN A 41 28.24 -0.22 -39.23
N ILE A 42 27.55 -0.48 -38.10
CA ILE A 42 26.77 0.52 -37.38
C ILE A 42 27.54 0.90 -36.11
N SER A 43 28.21 2.05 -36.15
CA SER A 43 28.82 2.67 -34.97
C SER A 43 27.94 3.83 -34.51
N ILE A 44 27.37 3.71 -33.31
CA ILE A 44 26.55 4.76 -32.71
C ILE A 44 27.44 5.57 -31.76
N PRO A 45 27.58 6.90 -31.95
CA PRO A 45 28.36 7.71 -31.04
C PRO A 45 27.84 7.60 -29.60
N LEU A 46 28.76 7.41 -28.64
CA LEU A 46 28.43 7.27 -27.21
C LEU A 46 27.59 8.43 -26.66
N SER A 47 27.72 9.63 -27.26
CA SER A 47 26.93 10.80 -26.91
C SER A 47 25.42 10.58 -27.07
N VAL A 48 24.98 9.73 -28.00
CA VAL A 48 23.55 9.48 -28.26
C VAL A 48 22.90 8.72 -27.10
N PRO A 49 23.36 7.52 -26.68
CA PRO A 49 22.83 6.90 -25.48
C PRO A 49 23.07 7.71 -24.20
N MET A 50 24.14 8.51 -24.11
CA MET A 50 24.40 9.34 -22.94
C MET A 50 23.34 10.43 -22.72
N VAL A 51 22.92 11.11 -23.80
CA VAL A 51 21.83 12.11 -23.75
C VAL A 51 20.52 11.42 -23.39
N LEU A 52 20.19 10.30 -24.04
CA LEU A 52 18.98 9.53 -23.76
C LEU A 52 18.96 9.01 -22.31
N GLY A 53 20.08 8.47 -21.82
CA GLY A 53 20.23 7.97 -20.46
C GLY A 53 20.06 9.06 -19.41
N THR A 54 20.51 10.29 -19.71
CA THR A 54 20.34 11.45 -18.83
C THR A 54 18.88 11.92 -18.77
N VAL A 55 18.21 12.00 -19.92
CA VAL A 55 16.78 12.32 -19.96
C VAL A 55 15.97 11.23 -19.24
N LEU A 56 16.31 9.97 -19.48
CA LEU A 56 15.63 8.84 -18.88
C LEU A 56 15.83 8.76 -17.36
N SER A 57 17.04 9.02 -16.85
CA SER A 57 17.32 9.02 -15.42
C SER A 57 16.49 10.08 -14.71
N LEU A 58 16.36 11.26 -15.30
CA LEU A 58 15.52 12.33 -14.79
C LEU A 58 14.03 11.94 -14.79
N LEU A 59 13.52 11.37 -15.88
CA LEU A 59 12.12 10.91 -15.97
C LEU A 59 11.80 9.83 -14.94
N LEU A 60 12.71 8.87 -14.75
CA LEU A 60 12.57 7.82 -13.75
C LEU A 60 12.68 8.34 -12.33
N ALA A 61 13.52 9.35 -12.07
CA ALA A 61 13.62 10.00 -10.77
C ALA A 61 12.29 10.70 -10.41
N PHE A 62 11.71 11.47 -11.33
CA PHE A 62 10.40 12.09 -11.11
C PHE A 62 9.30 11.05 -10.89
N LYS A 63 9.29 9.96 -11.68
CA LYS A 63 8.35 8.86 -11.49
C LYS A 63 8.46 8.23 -10.10
N SER A 64 9.70 7.97 -9.68
CA SER A 64 10.00 7.32 -8.41
C SER A 64 9.57 8.20 -7.24
N ASN A 65 9.82 9.51 -7.31
CA ASN A 65 9.39 10.45 -6.28
C ASN A 65 7.85 10.51 -6.17
N GLN A 66 7.13 10.63 -7.29
CA GLN A 66 5.67 10.68 -7.26
C GLN A 66 5.05 9.37 -6.75
N ALA A 67 5.61 8.22 -7.15
CA ALA A 67 5.18 6.92 -6.64
C ALA A 67 5.48 6.76 -5.14
N TYR A 68 6.64 7.24 -4.69
CA TYR A 68 7.00 7.25 -3.28
C TYR A 68 6.07 8.14 -2.44
N ASP A 69 5.76 9.35 -2.90
CA ASP A 69 4.86 10.27 -2.22
C ASP A 69 3.47 9.66 -2.03
N ARG A 70 2.94 9.01 -3.06
CA ARG A 70 1.65 8.29 -2.99
C ARG A 70 1.69 7.11 -2.02
N TRP A 71 2.77 6.32 -2.04
CA TRP A 71 2.98 5.24 -1.07
C TRP A 71 3.08 5.77 0.37
N TRP A 72 3.78 6.88 0.55
CA TRP A 72 3.97 7.51 1.86
C TRP A 72 2.67 8.13 2.37
N GLU A 73 1.88 8.78 1.52
CA GLU A 73 0.55 9.30 1.84
C GLU A 73 -0.35 8.18 2.36
N ALA A 74 -0.38 7.02 1.69
CA ALA A 74 -1.12 5.85 2.17
C ALA A 74 -0.68 5.42 3.58
N ARG A 75 0.63 5.44 3.88
CA ARG A 75 1.12 5.12 5.23
C ARG A 75 0.76 6.16 6.26
N ILE A 76 0.79 7.45 5.92
CA ILE A 76 0.34 8.54 6.79
C ILE A 76 -1.13 8.37 7.14
N VAL A 77 -1.99 8.12 6.15
CA VAL A 77 -3.44 7.97 6.36
C VAL A 77 -3.74 6.79 7.29
N TRP A 78 -3.11 5.63 7.07
CA TRP A 78 -3.25 4.50 7.98
C TRP A 78 -2.67 4.77 9.38
N GLY A 79 -1.68 5.65 9.50
CA GLY A 79 -1.21 6.15 10.80
C GLY A 79 -2.25 7.03 11.51
N ALA A 80 -2.94 7.90 10.77
CA ALA A 80 -4.05 8.69 11.29
C ALA A 80 -5.20 7.79 11.78
N ILE A 81 -5.57 6.77 10.99
CA ILE A 81 -6.59 5.77 11.37
C ILE A 81 -6.26 5.09 12.71
N VAL A 82 -4.99 4.75 12.96
CA VAL A 82 -4.57 4.18 14.25
C VAL A 82 -4.84 5.15 15.40
N ASN A 83 -4.48 6.43 15.24
CA ASN A 83 -4.63 7.45 16.26
C ASN A 83 -6.10 7.82 16.50
N ASP A 84 -6.88 7.96 15.44
CA ASP A 84 -8.29 8.31 15.51
C ASP A 84 -9.11 7.15 16.08
N SER A 85 -8.79 5.90 15.76
CA SER A 85 -9.43 4.73 16.38
C SER A 85 -9.21 4.68 17.89
N ARG A 86 -7.97 4.92 18.36
CA ARG A 86 -7.65 4.99 19.79
C ARG A 86 -8.36 6.18 20.45
N SER A 87 -8.35 7.34 19.79
CA SER A 87 -9.01 8.53 20.31
C SER A 87 -10.51 8.33 20.45
N LEU A 88 -11.14 7.67 19.47
CA LEU A 88 -12.56 7.35 19.48
C LEU A 88 -12.94 6.50 20.69
N ILE A 89 -12.23 5.39 20.92
CA ILE A 89 -12.54 4.50 22.05
C ILE A 89 -12.20 5.15 23.39
N ARG A 90 -11.08 5.91 23.47
CA ARG A 90 -10.76 6.68 24.69
C ARG A 90 -11.84 7.71 25.00
N GLN A 91 -12.30 8.48 24.01
CA GLN A 91 -13.37 9.46 24.20
C GLN A 91 -14.64 8.76 24.65
N LEU A 92 -15.02 7.66 24.00
CA LEU A 92 -16.21 6.90 24.37
C LEU A 92 -16.17 6.41 25.83
N SER A 93 -15.09 5.71 26.22
CA SER A 93 -14.96 5.14 27.55
C SER A 93 -14.79 6.19 28.66
N CYS A 94 -14.22 7.35 28.36
CA CYS A 94 -13.99 8.40 29.36
C CYS A 94 -15.12 9.44 29.44
N PHE A 95 -15.91 9.62 28.38
CA PHE A 95 -16.99 10.62 28.37
C PHE A 95 -18.33 10.05 28.79
N ILE A 96 -18.56 8.75 28.58
CA ILE A 96 -19.79 8.11 29.04
C ILE A 96 -19.83 8.15 30.56
N GLU A 97 -20.85 8.81 31.11
CA GLU A 97 -21.13 8.84 32.53
C GLU A 97 -21.97 7.62 32.91
N ASP A 98 -21.40 6.72 33.72
CA ASP A 98 -22.12 5.58 34.30
C ASP A 98 -21.85 5.49 35.80
N PRO A 99 -22.66 6.17 36.63
CA PRO A 99 -22.49 6.16 38.09
C PRO A 99 -22.64 4.77 38.73
N TYR A 100 -23.27 3.82 38.03
CA TYR A 100 -23.63 2.51 38.58
C TYR A 100 -22.81 1.35 38.00
N VAL A 101 -21.93 1.62 37.03
CA VAL A 101 -21.15 0.60 36.30
C VAL A 101 -22.08 -0.49 35.75
N SER A 102 -23.10 -0.04 35.04
CA SER A 102 -24.11 -0.88 34.41
C SER A 102 -23.52 -1.82 33.36
N VAL A 103 -24.09 -3.02 33.28
CA VAL A 103 -23.74 -3.99 32.24
C VAL A 103 -24.06 -3.45 30.84
N GLU A 104 -25.12 -2.66 30.72
CA GLU A 104 -25.58 -2.08 29.45
C GLU A 104 -24.54 -1.13 28.82
N VAL A 105 -23.97 -0.21 29.61
CA VAL A 105 -22.93 0.70 29.12
C VAL A 105 -21.67 -0.07 28.73
N ARG A 106 -21.30 -1.09 29.50
CA ARG A 106 -20.14 -1.93 29.18
C ARG A 106 -20.35 -2.68 27.85
N GLU A 107 -21.50 -3.31 27.66
CA GLU A 107 -21.86 -3.99 26.40
C GLU A 107 -21.92 -3.01 25.23
N PHE A 108 -22.38 -1.77 25.47
CA PHE A 108 -22.37 -0.72 24.46
C PHE A 108 -20.96 -0.34 24.02
N ILE A 109 -20.05 -0.08 24.98
CA ILE A 109 -18.64 0.25 24.69
C ILE A 109 -17.95 -0.92 23.98
N GLU A 110 -18.21 -2.16 24.40
CA GLU A 110 -17.64 -3.35 23.77
C GLU A 110 -18.13 -3.53 22.32
N ARG A 111 -19.45 -3.40 22.09
CA ARG A 111 -20.04 -3.47 20.74
C ARG A 111 -19.49 -2.36 19.83
N PHE A 112 -19.42 -1.12 20.33
CA PHE A 112 -18.85 -0.01 19.58
C PHE A 112 -17.37 -0.25 19.27
N THR A 113 -16.60 -0.77 20.23
CA THR A 113 -15.19 -1.10 20.05
C THR A 113 -14.98 -2.18 18.99
N ASN A 114 -15.75 -3.28 19.08
CA ASN A 114 -15.71 -4.36 18.10
C ASN A 114 -16.12 -3.88 16.70
N ARG A 115 -17.10 -2.98 16.58
CA ARG A 115 -17.45 -2.36 15.29
C ARG A 115 -16.30 -1.53 14.71
N GLN A 116 -15.57 -0.78 15.52
CA GLN A 116 -14.40 -0.02 15.04
C GLN A 116 -13.28 -0.95 14.55
N ILE A 117 -13.12 -2.12 15.20
CA ILE A 117 -12.20 -3.18 14.74
C ILE A 117 -12.68 -3.72 13.38
N ALA A 118 -13.97 -4.05 13.25
CA ALA A 118 -14.58 -4.49 12.01
C ALA A 118 -14.38 -3.46 10.89
N TRP A 119 -14.54 -2.17 11.20
CA TRP A 119 -14.32 -1.07 10.26
C TRP A 119 -12.91 -1.08 9.69
N CYS A 120 -11.88 -1.20 10.53
CA CYS A 120 -10.48 -1.25 10.10
C CYS A 120 -10.20 -2.43 9.14
N TYR A 121 -10.69 -3.63 9.47
CA TYR A 121 -10.54 -4.78 8.59
C TYR A 121 -11.35 -4.63 7.29
N SER A 122 -12.57 -4.10 7.37
CA SER A 122 -13.44 -3.88 6.22
C SER A 122 -12.82 -2.90 5.22
N LEU A 123 -12.22 -1.80 5.71
CA LEU A 123 -11.55 -0.81 4.87
C LEU A 123 -10.36 -1.43 4.14
N GLY A 124 -9.51 -2.17 4.86
CA GLY A 124 -8.36 -2.86 4.26
C GLY A 124 -8.75 -3.86 3.18
N MET A 125 -9.85 -4.60 3.38
CA MET A 125 -10.37 -5.55 2.38
C MET A 125 -11.05 -4.84 1.20
N SER A 126 -11.79 -3.75 1.46
CA SER A 126 -12.44 -2.93 0.43
C SER A 126 -11.41 -2.33 -0.53
N LEU A 127 -10.32 -1.76 0.00
CA LEU A 127 -9.20 -1.23 -0.82
C LEU A 127 -8.49 -2.31 -1.65
N ARG A 128 -8.64 -3.58 -1.29
CA ARG A 128 -8.13 -4.74 -2.02
C ARG A 128 -9.16 -5.38 -2.95
N ASN A 129 -10.36 -4.80 -3.10
CA ASN A 129 -11.48 -5.40 -3.84
C ASN A 129 -11.79 -6.83 -3.38
N SER A 130 -11.66 -7.10 -2.07
CA SER A 130 -11.81 -8.44 -1.47
C SER A 130 -12.70 -8.43 -0.23
N MET A 131 -13.64 -7.49 -0.18
CA MET A 131 -14.54 -7.31 0.96
C MET A 131 -15.36 -8.58 1.23
N SER A 132 -15.32 -9.07 2.47
CA SER A 132 -16.04 -10.25 2.92
C SER A 132 -16.63 -10.00 4.31
N ILE A 133 -17.96 -10.02 4.40
CA ILE A 133 -18.69 -9.80 5.65
C ILE A 133 -18.41 -10.94 6.65
N GLU A 134 -18.25 -12.17 6.16
CA GLU A 134 -17.91 -13.35 6.99
C GLU A 134 -16.64 -13.14 7.82
N LYS A 135 -15.62 -12.44 7.28
CA LYS A 135 -14.37 -12.20 7.99
C LYS A 135 -14.48 -11.20 9.14
N ILE A 136 -15.53 -10.37 9.14
CA ILE A 136 -15.78 -9.36 10.18
C ILE A 136 -17.01 -9.67 11.04
N SER A 137 -17.78 -10.71 10.71
CA SER A 137 -19.04 -11.05 11.39
C SER A 137 -18.85 -11.32 12.88
N LYS A 138 -17.72 -11.92 13.28
CA LYS A 138 -17.39 -12.17 14.69
C LYS A 138 -17.29 -10.91 15.57
N TYR A 139 -17.22 -9.73 14.98
CA TYR A 139 -17.17 -8.44 15.68
C TYR A 139 -18.51 -7.70 15.68
N LEU A 140 -19.52 -8.24 14.99
CA LEU A 140 -20.78 -7.55 14.71
C LEU A 140 -21.96 -8.42 15.15
N THR A 141 -23.02 -7.76 15.60
CA THR A 141 -24.31 -8.38 15.86
C THR A 141 -25.02 -8.73 14.55
N GLU A 142 -25.99 -9.66 14.60
CA GLU A 142 -26.79 -10.04 13.43
C GLU A 142 -27.54 -8.85 12.81
N ALA A 143 -28.01 -7.91 13.65
CA ALA A 143 -28.69 -6.70 13.20
C ALA A 143 -27.76 -5.76 12.40
N GLU A 144 -26.52 -5.62 12.85
CA GLU A 144 -25.50 -4.82 12.14
C GLU A 144 -25.12 -5.48 10.83
N ILE A 145 -24.93 -6.80 10.82
CA ILE A 145 -24.65 -7.59 9.62
C ILE A 145 -25.78 -7.40 8.59
N ALA A 146 -27.04 -7.52 9.02
CA ALA A 146 -28.20 -7.32 8.16
C ALA A 146 -28.30 -5.89 7.61
N TYR A 147 -27.84 -4.89 8.35
CA TYR A 147 -27.78 -3.50 7.90
C TYR A 147 -26.68 -3.30 6.84
N ILE A 148 -25.44 -3.70 7.14
CA ILE A 148 -24.31 -3.47 6.23
C ILE A 148 -24.43 -4.28 4.94
N SER A 149 -25.05 -5.47 4.99
CA SER A 149 -25.25 -6.33 3.80
C SER A 149 -26.08 -5.66 2.69
N LYS A 150 -26.76 -4.55 3.00
CA LYS A 150 -27.56 -3.77 2.04
C LYS A 150 -26.79 -2.61 1.39
N HIS A 151 -25.50 -2.45 1.70
CA HIS A 151 -24.69 -1.31 1.27
C HIS A 151 -23.49 -1.77 0.46
N ASP A 152 -23.14 -1.03 -0.60
CA ASP A 152 -21.94 -1.30 -1.39
C ASP A 152 -20.67 -0.87 -0.63
N ASN A 153 -20.69 0.31 -0.01
CA ASN A 153 -19.60 0.80 0.83
C ASN A 153 -19.79 0.36 2.28
N ILE A 154 -19.36 -0.87 2.58
CA ILE A 154 -19.43 -1.46 3.93
C ILE A 154 -18.71 -0.62 5.00
N PRO A 155 -17.47 -0.14 4.80
CA PRO A 155 -16.82 0.75 5.77
C PRO A 155 -17.65 1.99 6.10
N ASN A 156 -18.24 2.65 5.11
CA ASN A 156 -19.10 3.80 5.36
C ASN A 156 -20.37 3.42 6.13
N ALA A 157 -20.99 2.28 5.81
CA ALA A 157 -22.17 1.79 6.53
C ALA A 157 -21.88 1.49 8.02
N LEU A 158 -20.66 1.06 8.35
CA LEU A 158 -20.22 0.87 9.73
C LEU A 158 -20.03 2.21 10.48
N LEU A 159 -19.51 3.26 9.82
CA LEU A 159 -19.45 4.61 10.41
C LEU A 159 -20.84 5.19 10.68
N GLU A 160 -21.80 4.94 9.79
CA GLU A 160 -23.19 5.33 9.99
C GLU A 160 -23.81 4.63 11.23
N LEU A 161 -23.47 3.37 11.48
CA LEU A 161 -23.88 2.67 12.70
C LEU A 161 -23.25 3.30 13.96
N HIS A 162 -21.99 3.75 13.90
CA HIS A 162 -21.38 4.52 14.99
C HIS A 162 -22.13 5.83 15.28
N ALA A 163 -22.50 6.58 14.24
CA ALA A 163 -23.28 7.81 14.41
C ALA A 163 -24.66 7.55 15.05
N LYS A 164 -25.33 6.45 14.68
CA LYS A 164 -26.61 6.04 15.28
C LYS A 164 -26.47 5.68 16.76
N ASP A 165 -25.41 4.97 17.13
CA ASP A 165 -25.11 4.65 18.52
C ASP A 165 -24.77 5.91 19.33
N LEU A 166 -24.05 6.85 18.74
CA LEU A 166 -23.72 8.12 19.37
C LEU A 166 -24.99 8.93 19.67
N ARG A 167 -25.97 8.94 18.74
CA ARG A 167 -27.30 9.52 18.97
C ARG A 167 -28.05 8.80 20.10
N PHE A 168 -27.98 7.48 20.15
CA PHE A 168 -28.61 6.70 21.23
C PHE A 168 -28.01 7.04 22.59
N ALA A 169 -26.68 7.09 22.71
CA ALA A 169 -26.00 7.45 23.97
C ALA A 169 -26.37 8.86 24.47
N LEU A 170 -26.54 9.83 23.55
CA LEU A 170 -27.05 11.16 23.89
C LEU A 170 -28.51 11.10 24.40
N GLN A 171 -29.37 10.31 23.77
CA GLN A 171 -30.78 10.16 24.19
C GLN A 171 -30.93 9.42 25.52
N ALA A 172 -30.05 8.46 25.80
CA ALA A 172 -29.96 7.74 27.06
C ALA A 172 -29.38 8.60 28.20
N GLY A 173 -28.86 9.80 27.91
CA GLY A 173 -28.26 10.69 28.90
C GLY A 173 -26.84 10.31 29.31
N TRP A 174 -26.21 9.33 28.65
CA TRP A 174 -24.84 8.91 28.90
C TRP A 174 -23.80 9.92 28.41
N LEU A 175 -24.19 10.73 27.42
CA LEU A 175 -23.38 11.80 26.86
C LEU A 175 -24.16 13.11 26.86
N ASN A 176 -23.46 14.22 27.00
CA ASN A 176 -24.00 15.54 26.70
C ASN A 176 -23.73 15.96 25.25
N LYS A 177 -24.35 17.06 24.81
CA LYS A 177 -24.24 17.56 23.43
C LYS A 177 -22.81 17.91 23.03
N PHE A 178 -22.00 18.46 23.94
CA PHE A 178 -20.62 18.85 23.64
C PHE A 178 -19.71 17.63 23.47
N GLN A 179 -19.87 16.61 24.33
CA GLN A 179 -19.17 15.33 24.20
C GLN A 179 -19.56 14.62 22.91
N GLN A 180 -20.85 14.64 22.55
CA GLN A 180 -21.32 14.05 21.30
C GLN A 180 -20.69 14.72 20.08
N VAL A 181 -20.61 16.06 20.04
CA VAL A 181 -19.92 16.79 18.97
C VAL A 181 -18.45 16.41 18.89
N GLU A 182 -17.76 16.32 20.02
CA GLU A 182 -16.32 15.98 20.04
C GLU A 182 -16.04 14.55 19.56
N ILE A 183 -16.91 13.59 19.87
CA ILE A 183 -16.79 12.21 19.34
C ILE A 183 -17.10 12.18 17.83
N ASP A 184 -18.10 12.92 17.38
CA ASP A 184 -18.48 12.99 15.96
C ASP A 184 -17.38 13.62 15.08
N VAL A 185 -16.61 14.57 15.62
CA VAL A 185 -15.39 15.07 14.96
C VAL A 185 -14.39 13.95 14.69
N THR A 186 -14.23 13.00 15.61
CA THR A 186 -13.36 11.83 15.39
C THR A 186 -13.92 10.88 14.33
N LEU A 187 -15.25 10.67 14.29
CA LEU A 187 -15.90 9.90 13.21
C LEU A 187 -15.72 10.57 11.84
N THR A 188 -15.79 11.91 11.80
CA THR A 188 -15.52 12.69 10.59
C THR A 188 -14.08 12.48 10.10
N LYS A 189 -13.08 12.50 10.99
CA LYS A 189 -11.67 12.21 10.61
C LYS A 189 -11.46 10.81 10.06
N LEU A 190 -12.18 9.81 10.58
CA LEU A 190 -12.17 8.45 10.05
C LEU A 190 -12.80 8.39 8.64
N THR A 191 -13.88 9.14 8.42
CA THR A 191 -14.51 9.31 7.11
C THR A 191 -13.55 9.97 6.11
N ASP A 192 -12.86 11.04 6.51
CA ASP A 192 -11.85 11.71 5.70
C ASP A 192 -10.70 10.78 5.34
N SER A 193 -10.25 9.96 6.29
CA SER A 193 -9.18 8.98 6.07
C SER A 193 -9.60 7.89 5.10
N MET A 194 -10.84 7.39 5.20
CA MET A 194 -11.43 6.47 4.22
C MET A 194 -11.46 7.10 2.83
N GLY A 195 -11.99 8.33 2.68
CA GLY A 195 -12.04 9.03 1.40
C GLY A 195 -10.65 9.27 0.80
N LYS A 196 -9.63 9.57 1.62
CA LYS A 196 -8.23 9.67 1.16
C LYS A 196 -7.73 8.32 0.63
N CYS A 197 -7.98 7.22 1.34
CA CYS A 197 -7.61 5.89 0.88
C CYS A 197 -8.32 5.52 -0.44
N GLU A 198 -9.62 5.80 -0.56
CA GLU A 198 -10.39 5.56 -1.78
C GLU A 198 -9.85 6.39 -2.96
N ARG A 199 -9.51 7.67 -2.74
CA ARG A 199 -8.86 8.50 -3.75
C ARG A 199 -7.51 7.92 -4.17
N ILE A 200 -6.67 7.51 -3.22
CA ILE A 200 -5.38 6.85 -3.51
C ILE A 200 -5.59 5.56 -4.30
N LYS A 201 -6.62 4.75 -4.00
CA LYS A 201 -6.89 3.50 -4.71
C LYS A 201 -7.43 3.74 -6.13
N ASN A 202 -8.39 4.65 -6.28
CA ASN A 202 -9.17 4.81 -7.50
C ASN A 202 -8.57 5.82 -8.48
N THR A 203 -7.63 6.67 -8.04
CA THR A 203 -6.92 7.57 -8.96
C THR A 203 -5.78 6.81 -9.64
N VAL A 204 -6.00 6.42 -10.90
CA VAL A 204 -4.99 5.71 -11.70
C VAL A 204 -3.82 6.64 -12.02
N PHE A 205 -2.59 6.14 -11.85
CA PHE A 205 -1.41 6.90 -12.26
C PHE A 205 -1.40 7.06 -13.79
N PRO A 206 -1.07 8.24 -14.36
CA PRO A 206 -1.16 8.47 -15.80
C PRO A 206 -0.47 7.37 -16.63
N VAL A 207 -1.27 6.57 -17.33
CA VAL A 207 -0.80 5.38 -18.06
C VAL A 207 0.15 5.78 -19.19
N THR A 208 -0.11 6.91 -19.84
CA THR A 208 0.74 7.47 -20.90
C THR A 208 2.15 7.77 -20.39
N TYR A 209 2.29 8.27 -19.15
CA TYR A 209 3.60 8.52 -18.56
C TYR A 209 4.39 7.22 -18.40
N THR A 210 3.76 6.16 -17.87
CA THR A 210 4.40 4.84 -17.76
C THR A 210 4.74 4.25 -19.12
N LEU A 211 3.87 4.40 -20.12
CA LEU A 211 4.13 3.95 -21.49
C LEU A 211 5.34 4.66 -22.10
N TYR A 212 5.40 5.98 -22.01
CA TYR A 212 6.49 6.77 -22.60
C TYR A 212 7.83 6.51 -21.90
N THR A 213 7.85 6.39 -20.57
CA THR A 213 9.10 6.05 -19.85
C THR A 213 9.59 4.67 -20.24
N HIS A 214 8.69 3.68 -20.36
CA HIS A 214 9.06 2.32 -20.72
C HIS A 214 9.58 2.23 -22.16
N PHE A 215 8.91 2.91 -23.08
CA PHE A 215 9.35 2.98 -24.48
C PHE A 215 10.73 3.65 -24.61
N ALA A 216 10.95 4.78 -23.92
CA ALA A 216 12.25 5.47 -23.92
C ALA A 216 13.35 4.60 -23.31
N LEU A 217 13.05 3.86 -22.23
CA LEU A 217 13.98 2.89 -21.64
C LEU A 217 14.34 1.78 -22.61
N PHE A 218 13.35 1.18 -23.26
CA PHE A 218 13.58 0.12 -24.23
C PHE A 218 14.44 0.61 -25.40
N PHE A 219 14.13 1.80 -25.92
CA PHE A 219 14.93 2.42 -26.98
C PHE A 219 16.38 2.70 -26.55
N PHE A 220 16.59 3.21 -25.33
CA PHE A 220 17.92 3.39 -24.76
C PHE A 220 18.71 2.08 -24.66
N VAL A 221 18.08 1.00 -24.18
CA VAL A 221 18.68 -0.33 -24.06
C VAL A 221 19.05 -0.93 -25.42
N LEU A 222 18.24 -0.69 -26.45
CA LEU A 222 18.55 -1.17 -27.81
C LEU A 222 19.78 -0.50 -28.43
N LEU A 223 20.02 0.77 -28.12
CA LEU A 223 21.16 1.53 -28.66
C LEU A 223 22.47 1.27 -27.92
N LEU A 224 22.38 0.86 -26.66
CA LEU A 224 23.52 0.69 -25.74
C LEU A 224 24.63 -0.21 -26.29
N PRO A 225 24.35 -1.42 -26.82
CA PRO A 225 25.38 -2.29 -27.36
C PRO A 225 26.25 -1.62 -28.42
N PHE A 226 25.62 -1.02 -29.44
CA PHE A 226 26.32 -0.38 -30.56
C PHE A 226 27.25 0.76 -30.14
N ALA A 227 26.95 1.42 -29.02
CA ALA A 227 27.80 2.49 -28.50
C ALA A 227 28.95 2.00 -27.62
N LEU A 228 28.88 0.77 -27.11
CA LEU A 228 29.86 0.19 -26.20
C LEU A 228 30.80 -0.83 -26.86
N LEU A 229 30.46 -1.34 -28.04
CA LEU A 229 31.26 -2.32 -28.81
C LEU A 229 32.73 -1.89 -28.95
N GLU A 230 32.97 -0.70 -29.48
CA GLU A 230 34.33 -0.19 -29.76
C GLU A 230 35.15 0.09 -28.48
N ILE A 231 34.50 0.26 -27.33
CA ILE A 231 35.14 0.65 -26.07
C ILE A 231 35.50 -0.58 -25.24
N PHE A 232 34.60 -1.56 -25.14
CA PHE A 232 34.71 -2.65 -24.17
C PHE A 232 34.92 -4.03 -24.80
N GLY A 233 34.76 -4.19 -26.13
CA GLY A 233 34.86 -5.48 -26.79
C GLY A 233 33.94 -6.53 -26.13
N ILE A 234 34.47 -7.69 -25.75
CA ILE A 234 33.67 -8.78 -25.13
C ILE A 234 33.04 -8.36 -23.78
N LEU A 235 33.64 -7.39 -23.07
CA LEU A 235 33.08 -6.90 -21.79
C LEU A 235 31.83 -6.02 -21.99
N GLU A 236 31.52 -5.60 -23.22
CA GLU A 236 30.32 -4.82 -23.55
C GLU A 236 29.05 -5.48 -23.02
N VAL A 237 28.89 -6.80 -23.23
CA VAL A 237 27.69 -7.55 -22.80
C VAL A 237 27.45 -7.38 -21.30
N LEU A 238 28.51 -7.47 -20.49
CA LEU A 238 28.42 -7.29 -19.04
C LEU A 238 28.00 -5.86 -18.68
N MET A 239 28.56 -4.86 -19.36
CA MET A 239 28.26 -3.45 -19.12
C MET A 239 26.81 -3.11 -19.50
N VAL A 240 26.33 -3.61 -20.65
CA VAL A 240 24.93 -3.40 -21.07
C VAL A 240 23.96 -4.07 -20.11
N ILE A 241 24.24 -5.29 -19.65
CA ILE A 241 23.43 -5.96 -18.63
C ILE A 241 23.39 -5.13 -17.35
N ALA A 242 24.54 -4.66 -16.85
CA ALA A 242 24.62 -3.89 -15.61
C ALA A 242 23.86 -2.56 -15.69
N ILE A 243 24.09 -1.77 -16.74
CA ILE A 243 23.44 -0.47 -16.93
C ILE A 243 21.93 -0.67 -17.12
N SER A 244 21.52 -1.56 -18.01
CA SER A 244 20.10 -1.82 -18.28
C SER A 244 19.37 -2.32 -17.03
N SER A 245 20.00 -3.20 -16.25
CA SER A 245 19.43 -3.71 -15.00
C SER A 245 19.18 -2.59 -13.99
N ALA A 246 20.10 -1.63 -13.86
CA ALA A 246 19.92 -0.49 -12.96
C ALA A 246 18.68 0.34 -13.34
N PHE A 247 18.52 0.66 -14.63
CA PHE A 247 17.36 1.41 -15.10
C PHE A 247 16.04 0.63 -14.97
N PHE A 248 16.01 -0.65 -15.35
CA PHE A 248 14.81 -1.49 -15.18
C PHE A 248 14.42 -1.68 -13.71
N LEU A 249 15.39 -1.82 -12.80
CA LEU A 249 15.10 -1.92 -11.36
C LEU A 249 14.42 -0.65 -10.84
N ILE A 250 14.92 0.53 -11.22
CA ILE A 250 14.32 1.82 -10.82
C ILE A 250 12.90 1.93 -11.38
N GLU A 251 12.69 1.60 -12.66
CA GLU A 251 11.35 1.63 -13.26
C GLU A 251 10.38 0.69 -12.53
N LYS A 252 10.78 -0.57 -12.29
CA LYS A 252 9.93 -1.53 -11.57
C LYS A 252 9.65 -1.06 -10.16
N MET A 253 10.63 -0.52 -9.45
CA MET A 253 10.43 0.02 -8.10
C MET A 253 9.33 1.08 -8.09
N ALA A 254 9.39 2.05 -9.01
CA ALA A 254 8.37 3.09 -9.13
C ALA A 254 6.97 2.50 -9.42
N ILE A 255 6.88 1.52 -10.34
CA ILE A 255 5.62 0.82 -10.67
C ILE A 255 5.06 0.02 -9.49
N HIS A 256 5.92 -0.51 -8.61
CA HIS A 256 5.45 -1.23 -7.43
C HIS A 256 4.95 -0.28 -6.32
N LEU A 257 5.55 0.90 -6.17
CA LEU A 257 5.18 1.86 -5.12
C LEU A 257 3.90 2.65 -5.44
N GLN A 258 3.60 2.89 -6.72
CA GLN A 258 2.42 3.67 -7.13
C GLN A 258 1.08 3.08 -6.65
N ASP A 259 0.99 1.76 -6.40
CA ASP A 259 -0.25 1.09 -6.02
C ASP A 259 -0.10 0.44 -4.62
N PRO A 260 -0.25 1.22 -3.52
CA PRO A 260 0.16 0.79 -2.18
C PRO A 260 -0.83 -0.16 -1.47
N PHE A 261 -1.88 -0.62 -2.15
CA PHE A 261 -2.99 -1.41 -1.60
C PHE A 261 -3.26 -2.71 -2.37
N GLU A 262 -2.29 -3.22 -3.15
CA GLU A 262 -2.43 -4.41 -4.00
C GLU A 262 -1.97 -5.72 -3.35
N ASN A 263 -1.71 -5.70 -2.03
CA ASN A 263 -1.25 -6.87 -1.27
C ASN A 263 0.14 -7.39 -1.71
N LYS A 264 0.99 -6.52 -2.25
CA LYS A 264 2.39 -6.82 -2.60
C LYS A 264 3.31 -6.64 -1.39
N PRO A 265 4.52 -7.24 -1.37
CA PRO A 265 5.46 -7.09 -0.25
C PRO A 265 5.81 -5.64 0.11
N THR A 266 5.85 -4.73 -0.85
CA THR A 266 6.15 -3.30 -0.66
C THR A 266 4.98 -2.48 -0.13
N ASP A 267 3.76 -3.03 -0.15
CA ASP A 267 2.54 -2.29 0.09
C ASP A 267 2.33 -1.95 1.56
N THR A 268 1.37 -1.08 1.81
CA THR A 268 0.92 -0.77 3.18
C THR A 268 0.36 -2.05 3.82
N PRO A 269 0.86 -2.46 5.00
CA PRO A 269 0.48 -3.72 5.62
C PRO A 269 -0.84 -3.53 6.40
N MET A 270 -1.92 -3.28 5.66
CA MET A 270 -3.22 -2.87 6.21
C MET A 270 -3.76 -3.91 7.20
N THR A 271 -3.53 -5.20 6.95
CA THR A 271 -4.01 -6.27 7.86
C THR A 271 -3.22 -6.28 9.17
N ALA A 272 -1.91 -6.14 9.12
CA ALA A 272 -1.08 -6.00 10.32
C ALA A 272 -1.38 -4.72 11.11
N ILE A 273 -1.69 -3.61 10.43
CA ILE A 273 -2.10 -2.36 11.08
C ILE A 273 -3.47 -2.56 11.75
N ALA A 274 -4.46 -3.13 11.06
CA ALA A 274 -5.76 -3.44 11.63
C ALA A 274 -5.65 -4.38 12.85
N ARG A 275 -4.78 -5.41 12.80
CA ARG A 275 -4.48 -6.25 13.98
C ARG A 275 -3.88 -5.44 15.12
N THR A 276 -2.98 -4.50 14.83
CA THR A 276 -2.40 -3.63 15.87
C THR A 276 -3.47 -2.75 16.51
N ILE A 277 -4.40 -2.22 15.72
CA ILE A 277 -5.55 -1.46 16.22
C ILE A 277 -6.43 -2.37 17.10
N GLU A 278 -6.79 -3.56 16.62
CA GLU A 278 -7.57 -4.55 17.40
C GLU A 278 -6.97 -4.84 18.77
N ILE A 279 -5.66 -5.10 18.82
CA ILE A 279 -4.94 -5.34 20.08
C ILE A 279 -5.09 -4.14 21.01
N ASN A 280 -4.85 -2.93 20.51
CA ASN A 280 -4.91 -1.74 21.34
C ASN A 280 -6.31 -1.45 21.84
N LEU A 281 -7.32 -1.56 20.97
CA LEU A 281 -8.69 -1.25 21.35
C LEU A 281 -9.22 -2.26 22.38
N LYS A 282 -8.93 -3.55 22.21
CA LYS A 282 -9.29 -4.57 23.21
C LYS A 282 -8.60 -4.35 24.56
N GLN A 283 -7.32 -3.99 24.55
CA GLN A 283 -6.59 -3.64 25.78
C GLN A 283 -7.17 -2.39 26.48
N MET A 284 -7.66 -1.40 25.72
CA MET A 284 -8.25 -0.18 26.29
C MET A 284 -9.58 -0.40 27.00
N ILE A 285 -10.27 -1.51 26.73
CA ILE A 285 -11.54 -1.89 27.38
C ILE A 285 -11.37 -3.11 28.32
N ASP A 286 -10.12 -3.47 28.64
CA ASP A 286 -9.77 -4.61 29.49
C ASP A 286 -10.36 -5.97 29.02
N ASP A 287 -10.55 -6.12 27.70
CA ASP A 287 -10.98 -7.39 27.09
C ASP A 287 -9.83 -8.42 27.18
N GLN A 288 -10.15 -9.61 27.68
CA GLN A 288 -9.20 -10.70 27.87
C GLN A 288 -8.85 -11.41 26.54
N ASN A 289 -9.70 -11.29 25.53
CA ASN A 289 -9.55 -11.93 24.23
C ASN A 289 -8.69 -11.10 23.27
N VAL A 290 -7.49 -10.71 23.71
CA VAL A 290 -6.53 -9.95 22.90
C VAL A 290 -5.79 -10.89 21.96
N PRO A 291 -5.86 -10.71 20.64
CA PRO A 291 -5.16 -11.59 19.71
C PRO A 291 -3.65 -11.31 19.69
N GLU A 292 -2.86 -12.28 19.25
CA GLU A 292 -1.43 -12.05 19.03
C GLU A 292 -1.16 -11.10 17.86
N LYS A 293 -0.04 -10.37 17.96
CA LYS A 293 0.49 -9.55 16.87
C LYS A 293 0.88 -10.45 15.70
N LEU A 294 0.51 -10.05 14.48
CA LEU A 294 0.93 -10.78 13.28
C LEU A 294 2.46 -10.78 13.18
N LYS A 295 3.03 -11.98 13.13
CA LYS A 295 4.44 -12.22 12.82
C LYS A 295 4.57 -12.51 11.33
N PRO A 296 5.67 -12.10 10.69
CA PRO A 296 5.95 -12.58 9.35
C PRO A 296 6.07 -14.11 9.39
N LEU A 297 5.55 -14.81 8.38
CA LEU A 297 5.76 -16.25 8.25
C LEU A 297 7.29 -16.49 8.20
N GLU A 298 7.79 -17.58 8.79
CA GLU A 298 9.24 -17.82 9.01
C GLU A 298 10.13 -17.76 7.75
N LYS A 299 9.54 -17.71 6.56
CA LYS A 299 10.20 -17.58 5.24
C LYS A 299 9.85 -16.29 4.48
N GLU A 300 8.98 -15.45 5.02
CA GLU A 300 8.53 -14.21 4.40
C GLU A 300 9.29 -13.00 4.96
N TYR A 301 9.81 -12.19 4.05
CA TYR A 301 10.53 -10.95 4.35
C TYR A 301 9.58 -9.73 4.33
N TYR A 302 8.27 -9.94 4.51
CA TYR A 302 7.26 -8.87 4.49
C TYR A 302 6.03 -9.20 5.36
N LEU A 303 5.25 -8.17 5.70
CA LEU A 303 3.93 -8.26 6.35
C LEU A 303 2.85 -7.70 5.43
N LEU A 304 1.63 -8.25 5.50
CA LEU A 304 0.45 -7.79 4.75
C LEU A 304 -0.54 -7.01 5.63
#